data_AF-A0A525BUX8-F1
#
_entry.id   AF-A0A525BUX8-F1
#
_cell.length_a   1.000
_cell.length_b   1.000
_cell.length_c   1.000
_cell.angle_alpha   90.00
_cell.angle_beta   90.00
_cell.angle_gamma   90.00
#
_symmetry.space_group_name_H-M   'P 1'
#
loop_
_entity.id
_entity.type
_entity.pdbx_description
1 polymer ?
#
loop_
_entity_poly.entity_id
_entity_poly.type
_entity_poly.pdbx_seq_one_letter_code
_entity_poly.pdbx_strand_id
1 'polypeptide(L)' 'MRLSQRDKNKTTFQNGQEIVYPLQGVGVIQSIENRDFQGQQMLYYVIYLE' A
#
# COMPACT_ATOMS: atom_id res chain seq x y z
N MET A 1 -19.60 -21.59 16.02
CA MET A 1 -18.64 -20.56 16.49
C MET A 1 -18.54 -19.49 15.41
N ARG A 2 -18.43 -18.22 15.80
CA ARG A 2 -18.77 -16.98 15.06
C ARG A 2 -18.27 -16.86 13.60
N LEU A 3 -19.11 -16.24 12.76
CA LEU A 3 -18.74 -15.70 11.45
C LEU A 3 -17.49 -14.80 11.56
N SER A 4 -16.45 -15.14 10.81
CA SER A 4 -15.21 -14.37 10.70
C SER A 4 -15.50 -13.09 9.92
N GLN A 5 -15.88 -12.04 10.65
CA GLN A 5 -15.97 -10.69 10.12
C GLN A 5 -14.57 -10.18 9.73
N ARG A 6 -14.46 -9.74 8.47
CA ARG A 6 -13.65 -8.59 8.00
C ARG A 6 -12.14 -8.78 7.84
N ASP A 7 -11.71 -9.27 6.68
CA ASP A 7 -10.48 -8.76 6.04
C ASP A 7 -10.80 -7.45 5.30
N LYS A 8 -11.25 -6.42 6.03
CA LYS A 8 -11.51 -5.08 5.44
C LYS A 8 -10.25 -4.21 5.33
N ASN A 9 -9.09 -4.72 5.78
CA ASN A 9 -7.84 -3.98 5.87
C ASN A 9 -6.64 -4.74 5.28
N LYS A 10 -6.88 -5.68 4.37
CA LYS A 10 -5.77 -6.40 3.73
C LYS A 10 -5.20 -5.55 2.61
N THR A 11 -4.12 -4.83 2.90
CA THR A 11 -3.32 -4.17 1.86
C THR A 11 -2.68 -5.23 0.99
N THR A 12 -2.66 -5.01 -0.33
CA THR A 12 -2.06 -5.96 -1.29
C THR A 12 -0.56 -6.14 -1.03
N PHE A 13 0.09 -5.09 -0.55
CA PHE A 13 1.51 -5.05 -0.27
C PHE A 13 1.78 -4.59 1.17
N GLN A 14 2.99 -4.86 1.65
CA GLN A 14 3.42 -4.55 3.02
C GLN A 14 4.62 -3.61 3.02
N ASN A 15 4.83 -2.90 4.14
CA ASN A 15 6.03 -2.07 4.33
C ASN A 15 7.30 -2.95 4.27
N GLY A 16 8.35 -2.42 3.64
CA GLY A 16 9.62 -3.10 3.41
C GLY A 16 9.59 -4.10 2.24
N GLN A 17 8.46 -4.26 1.56
CA GLN A 17 8.37 -5.15 0.41
C GLN A 17 9.01 -4.50 -0.84
N GLU A 18 9.85 -5.27 -1.52
CA GLU A 18 10.42 -4.93 -2.82
C GLU A 18 9.36 -5.14 -3.93
N ILE A 19 9.23 -4.16 -4.81
CA ILE A 19 8.28 -4.15 -5.93
C ILE A 19 8.95 -3.63 -7.20
N VAL A 20 8.43 -4.05 -8.35
CA VAL A 20 8.94 -3.60 -9.66
C VAL A 20 7.95 -2.64 -10.28
N TYR A 21 8.43 -1.46 -10.67
CA TYR A 21 7.66 -0.47 -11.41
C TYR A 21 8.15 -0.41 -12.87
N PRO A 22 7.31 -0.74 -13.87
CA PRO A 22 7.75 -1.08 -15.23
C PRO A 22 8.68 -0.09 -15.95
N LEU A 23 8.66 1.20 -15.61
CA LEU A 23 9.49 2.21 -16.26
C LEU A 23 10.68 2.68 -15.40
N GLN A 24 10.74 2.28 -14.13
CA GLN A 24 11.63 2.84 -13.12
C GLN A 24 12.50 1.78 -12.43
N GLY A 25 12.20 0.49 -12.62
CA GLY A 25 12.98 -0.60 -12.04
C GLY A 25 12.45 -1.05 -10.69
N VAL A 26 13.36 -1.34 -9.76
CA VAL A 26 13.04 -1.90 -8.45
C VAL A 26 12.86 -0.77 -7.43
N GLY A 27 11.85 -0.89 -6.58
CA GLY A 27 11.62 0.03 -5.47
C GLY A 27 11.15 -0.69 -4.21
N VAL A 28 11.21 0.01 -3.08
CA VAL A 28 10.80 -0.51 -1.78
C VAL A 28 9.65 0.31 -1.24
N ILE A 29 8.61 -0.36 -0.75
CA ILE A 29 7.50 0.29 -0.06
C ILE A 29 7.99 0.74 1.32
N GLN A 30 8.16 2.05 1.52
CA GLN A 30 8.59 2.58 2.81
C GLN A 30 7.42 2.68 3.79
N SER A 31 6.27 3.16 3.34
CA SER A 31 5.10 3.33 4.18
C SER A 31 3.80 3.19 3.39
N ILE A 32 2.72 2.90 4.13
CA ILE A 32 1.35 2.89 3.64
C ILE A 32 0.60 3.94 4.44
N GLU A 33 0.06 4.95 3.75
CA GLU A 33 -0.50 6.15 4.37
C GLU A 33 -1.90 6.44 3.82
N ASN A 34 -2.81 6.87 4.70
CA ASN A 34 -4.08 7.46 4.26
C ASN A 34 -3.86 8.93 3.96
N ARG A 35 -4.12 9.35 2.73
CA ARG A 35 -4.05 10.74 2.29
C ARG A 35 -5.41 11.19 1.77
N ASP A 36 -5.73 12.46 1.99
CA ASP A 36 -6.87 13.07 1.32
C ASP A 36 -6.48 13.35 -0.13
N PHE A 37 -7.25 12.81 -1.07
CA PHE A 37 -7.13 13.09 -2.48
C PHE A 37 -8.50 13.47 -3.02
N GLN A 38 -8.61 14.71 -3.49
CA GLN A 38 -9.86 15.30 -4.00
C GLN A 38 -11.03 15.19 -2.98
N GLY A 39 -10.76 15.35 -1.68
CA GLY A 39 -11.77 15.28 -0.62
C GLY A 39 -12.19 13.86 -0.24
N GLN A 40 -11.48 12.83 -0.71
CA GLN A 40 -11.68 11.44 -0.32
C GLN A 40 -10.40 10.89 0.32
N GLN A 41 -10.55 10.22 1.45
CA GLN A 41 -9.43 9.49 2.06
C GLN A 41 -9.12 8.25 1.24
N MET A 42 -7.91 8.19 0.70
CA MET A 42 -7.39 7.07 -0.09
C MET A 42 -6.08 6.58 0.50
N LEU A 43 -5.83 5.28 0.37
CA LEU A 43 -4.62 4.63 0.86
C LEU A 43 -3.55 4.65 -0.24
N TYR A 44 -2.40 5.25 0.08
CA TYR A 44 -1.26 5.41 -0.81
C TYR A 44 -0.08 4.60 -0.31
N TYR A 45 0.69 4.06 -1.25
CA TYR A 45 1.99 3.47 -1.00
C TYR A 45 3.08 4.50 -1.27
N VAL A 46 3.94 4.76 -0.29
CA VAL A 46 5.14 5.58 -0.47
C VAL A 46 6.26 4.64 -0.90
N ILE A 47 6.70 4.81 -2.14
CA ILE A 47 7.71 3.94 -2.78
C ILE A 47 8.98 4.76 -2.97
N TYR A 48 10.11 4.20 -2.57
CA TYR A 48 11.43 4.74 -2.88
C TYR A 48 12.07 3.90 -3.98
N LEU A 49 12.54 4.56 -5.03
CA LEU A 49 13.21 3.94 -6.18
C LEU A 49 14.70 4.28 -6.08
N GLU A 50 15.57 3.28 -6.20
CA GLU A 50 17.04 3.45 -6.28
C GLU A 50 17.53 3.62 -7.71
#